data_AF-A0A8S3J2J3-F1
#
_entry.id   AF-A0A8S3J2J3-F1
#
_cell.length_a   1.000
_cell.length_b   1.000
_cell.length_c   1.000
_cell.angle_alpha   90.00
_cell.angle_beta   90.00
_cell.angle_gamma   90.00
#
_symmetry.space_group_name_H-M   'P 1'
#
loop_
_entity.id
_entity.type
_entity.pdbx_description
1 polymer ?
#
loop_
_entity_poly.entity_id
_entity_poly.type
_entity_poly.pdbx_seq_one_letter_code
_entity_poly.pdbx_strand_id
1 'polypeptide(L)'
;MRHDTAFVFCAQRLIIDYLRKHYPDVKKVNYLSDGAPAHFKNHFNMINLQYHQHDFNISTSWTFSASGHGKGPCDGIGGVVKSSANRHILLSNTVISCAEDFFNFTKKFNEDAAKSSQMNEPPINVYYLKRNDIETVTEDLLTERWYKKK
;
A
#
# COMPACT_ATOMS: atom_id res chain seq x y z
N MET A 1 -17.69 -4.60 -7.82
CA MET A 1 -16.44 -4.29 -7.10
C MET A 1 -15.40 -5.28 -7.61
N ARG A 2 -14.44 -4.87 -8.45
CA ARG A 2 -13.39 -5.78 -8.93
C ARG A 2 -12.41 -5.94 -7.78
N HIS A 3 -12.26 -7.16 -7.26
CA HIS A 3 -11.45 -7.40 -6.07
C HIS A 3 -9.94 -7.19 -6.39
N ASP A 4 -9.35 -6.22 -5.69
CA ASP A 4 -8.16 -5.43 -6.00
C ASP A 4 -6.79 -6.14 -5.84
N THR A 5 -6.64 -7.39 -6.27
CA THR A 5 -5.35 -8.09 -6.14
C THR A 5 -4.23 -7.44 -6.98
N ALA A 6 -4.56 -6.86 -8.13
CA ALA A 6 -3.60 -6.09 -8.92
C ALA A 6 -3.10 -4.86 -8.16
N PHE A 7 -3.96 -4.20 -7.40
CA PHE A 7 -3.56 -3.09 -6.53
C PHE A 7 -2.59 -3.56 -5.45
N VAL A 8 -2.87 -4.69 -4.79
CA VAL A 8 -1.99 -5.28 -3.78
C VAL A 8 -0.61 -5.58 -4.37
N PHE A 9 -0.55 -6.18 -5.56
CA PHE A 9 0.71 -6.42 -6.26
C PHE A 9 1.46 -5.12 -6.57
N CYS A 10 0.77 -4.11 -7.11
CA CYS A 10 1.38 -2.81 -7.42
C CYS A 10 1.91 -2.12 -6.15
N ALA A 11 1.18 -2.21 -5.04
CA ALA A 11 1.60 -1.68 -3.75
C ALA A 11 2.82 -2.44 -3.21
N GLN A 12 2.84 -3.78 -3.31
CA GLN A 12 4.01 -4.59 -2.96
C GLN A 12 5.23 -4.18 -3.78
N ARG A 13 5.08 -4.00 -5.10
CA ARG A 13 6.17 -3.54 -5.98
C ARG A 13 6.77 -2.22 -5.49
N LEU A 14 5.93 -1.21 -5.22
CA LEU A 14 6.39 0.09 -4.68
C LEU A 14 7.16 -0.06 -3.36
N ILE A 15 6.65 -0.89 -2.44
CA ILE A 15 7.30 -1.13 -1.15
C ILE A 15 8.64 -1.83 -1.35
N ILE A 16 8.71 -2.86 -2.18
CA ILE A 16 9.95 -3.58 -2.47
C ILE A 16 10.98 -2.67 -3.15
N ASP A 17 10.57 -1.87 -4.12
CA ASP A 17 11.46 -0.94 -4.82
C ASP A 17 12.07 0.07 -3.84
N TYR A 18 11.25 0.61 -2.92
CA TYR A 18 11.73 1.44 -1.83
C TYR A 18 12.72 0.69 -0.93
N LEU A 19 12.36 -0.51 -0.47
CA LEU A 19 13.22 -1.29 0.42
C LEU A 19 14.55 -1.63 -0.23
N ARG A 20 14.58 -2.02 -1.51
CA ARG A 20 15.82 -2.33 -2.23
C ARG A 20 16.72 -1.12 -2.42
N LYS A 21 16.12 0.05 -2.67
CA LYS A 21 16.87 1.30 -2.84
C LYS A 21 17.54 1.74 -1.54
N HIS A 22 16.84 1.62 -0.41
CA HIS A 22 17.30 2.14 0.88
C HIS A 22 18.00 1.08 1.77
N TYR A 23 17.72 -0.20 1.54
CA TYR A 23 18.23 -1.34 2.31
C TYR A 23 18.61 -2.48 1.35
N PRO A 24 19.71 -2.33 0.58
CA PRO A 24 20.06 -3.28 -0.49
C PRO A 24 20.32 -4.72 -0.02
N ASP A 25 20.66 -4.89 1.26
CA ASP A 25 20.94 -6.20 1.87
C ASP A 25 19.69 -6.91 2.39
N VAL A 26 18.49 -6.38 2.14
CA VAL A 26 17.24 -6.99 2.61
C VAL A 26 17.00 -8.34 1.93
N LYS A 27 16.89 -9.41 2.72
CA LYS A 27 16.76 -10.80 2.22
C LYS A 27 15.34 -11.36 2.29
N LYS A 28 14.52 -10.80 3.19
CA LYS A 28 13.17 -11.31 3.48
C LYS A 28 12.23 -10.19 3.87
N VAL A 29 11.00 -10.24 3.37
CA VAL A 29 9.90 -9.36 3.76
C VAL A 29 8.79 -10.16 4.40
N ASN A 30 8.36 -9.76 5.60
CA ASN A 30 7.25 -10.40 6.31
C ASN A 30 6.03 -9.49 6.28
N TYR A 31 4.97 -9.91 5.60
CA TYR A 31 3.69 -9.19 5.59
C TYR A 31 2.85 -9.63 6.78
N LEU A 32 2.23 -8.65 7.46
CA LEU A 32 1.26 -8.88 8.51
C LEU A 32 -0.04 -8.18 8.11
N SER A 33 -1.16 -8.90 8.12
CA SER A 33 -2.46 -8.35 7.73
C SER A 33 -3.60 -8.93 8.57
N ASP A 34 -4.75 -8.25 8.55
CA ASP A 34 -5.95 -8.78 9.18
C ASP A 34 -6.42 -10.09 8.51
N GLY A 35 -6.99 -10.99 9.31
CA GLY A 35 -7.43 -12.31 8.90
C GLY A 35 -8.74 -12.37 8.13
N ALA A 36 -9.41 -11.24 7.88
CA ALA A 36 -10.67 -11.21 7.16
C ALA A 36 -10.55 -11.82 5.74
N PRO A 37 -11.29 -12.91 5.44
CA PRO A 37 -11.19 -13.65 4.17
C PRO A 37 -11.50 -12.83 2.92
N ALA A 38 -12.40 -11.85 3.03
CA ALA A 38 -12.80 -11.01 1.89
C ALA A 38 -11.72 -10.00 1.46
N HIS A 39 -10.71 -9.76 2.31
CA HIS A 39 -9.67 -8.77 2.08
C HIS A 39 -8.34 -9.46 1.72
N PHE A 40 -7.46 -9.66 2.70
CA PHE A 40 -6.10 -10.10 2.46
C PHE A 40 -5.99 -11.62 2.33
N LYS A 41 -6.82 -12.37 3.05
CA LYS A 41 -6.81 -13.83 3.08
C LYS A 41 -7.66 -14.43 1.95
N ASN A 42 -7.30 -14.10 0.70
CA ASN A 42 -7.96 -14.62 -0.51
C ASN A 42 -6.97 -15.38 -1.41
N HIS A 43 -7.49 -16.25 -2.28
CA HIS A 43 -6.69 -17.10 -3.18
C HIS A 43 -5.76 -16.29 -4.11
N PHE A 44 -6.22 -15.15 -4.61
CA PHE A 44 -5.45 -14.33 -5.54
C PHE A 44 -4.20 -13.73 -4.87
N ASN A 45 -4.31 -13.26 -3.62
CA ASN A 45 -3.17 -12.79 -2.84
C ASN A 45 -2.22 -13.95 -2.48
N MET A 46 -2.74 -15.16 -2.25
CA MET A 46 -1.91 -16.35 -2.04
C MET A 46 -1.09 -16.72 -3.29
N ILE A 47 -1.67 -16.55 -4.49
CA ILE A 47 -0.92 -16.68 -5.74
C ILE A 47 0.20 -15.64 -5.81
N ASN A 48 -0.08 -14.36 -5.52
CA ASN A 48 0.97 -13.34 -5.49
C ASN A 48 2.08 -13.69 -4.51
N LEU A 49 1.75 -14.26 -3.34
CA LEU A 49 2.72 -14.74 -2.38
C LEU A 49 3.60 -15.87 -2.96
N GLN A 50 3.01 -16.82 -3.69
CA GLN A 50 3.73 -17.92 -4.33
C GLN A 50 4.74 -17.41 -5.39
N TYR A 51 4.37 -16.39 -6.16
CA TYR A 51 5.23 -15.82 -7.19
C TYR A 51 6.17 -14.72 -6.68
N HIS A 52 6.10 -14.34 -5.41
CA HIS A 52 6.84 -13.21 -4.86
C HIS A 52 8.36 -13.31 -5.04
N GLN A 53 8.93 -14.50 -4.83
CA GLN A 53 10.38 -14.71 -5.06
C GLN A 53 10.75 -14.53 -6.53
N HIS A 54 9.90 -14.99 -7.45
CA HIS A 54 10.11 -14.82 -8.88
C HIS A 54 10.03 -13.34 -9.30
N ASP A 55 9.05 -12.61 -8.77
CA ASP A 55 8.76 -11.23 -9.20
C ASP A 55 9.73 -10.21 -8.62
N PHE A 56 10.10 -10.40 -7.36
CA PHE A 56 10.83 -9.41 -6.59
C PHE A 56 12.25 -9.84 -6.24
N ASN A 57 12.61 -11.10 -6.54
CA ASN A 57 13.85 -11.74 -6.13
C ASN A 57 14.13 -11.65 -4.62
N ILE A 58 13.07 -11.69 -3.81
CA ILE A 58 13.15 -11.60 -2.35
C ILE A 58 12.19 -12.57 -1.67
N SER A 59 12.70 -13.23 -0.64
CA SER A 59 11.92 -14.21 0.10
C SER A 59 10.83 -13.53 0.92
N THR A 60 9.72 -14.23 1.15
CA THR A 60 8.61 -13.63 1.88
C THR A 60 7.83 -14.63 2.71
N SER A 61 7.12 -14.13 3.71
CA SER A 61 6.05 -14.82 4.40
C SER A 61 4.92 -13.85 4.72
N TRP A 62 3.69 -14.37 4.76
CA TRP A 62 2.51 -13.57 5.09
C TRP A 62 1.79 -14.20 6.27
N THR A 63 1.71 -13.45 7.36
CA THR A 63 1.01 -13.84 8.59
C THR A 63 -0.30 -13.06 8.69
N PHE A 64 -1.37 -13.74 9.12
CA PHE A 64 -2.69 -13.15 9.30
C PHE A 64 -3.08 -13.15 10.78
N SER A 65 -3.54 -12.03 11.30
CA SER A 65 -4.10 -11.96 12.66
C SER A 65 -5.50 -12.56 12.74
N ALA A 66 -6.02 -12.76 13.96
CA ALA A 66 -7.39 -13.18 14.16
C ALA A 66 -8.37 -12.12 13.64
N SER A 67 -9.41 -12.55 12.91
CA SER A 67 -10.46 -11.66 12.40
C SER A 67 -11.10 -10.86 13.54
N GLY A 68 -11.38 -9.58 13.29
CA GLY A 68 -12.05 -8.69 14.25
C GLY A 68 -11.15 -8.11 15.34
N HIS A 69 -9.86 -8.45 15.38
CA HIS A 69 -8.87 -7.86 16.29
C HIS A 69 -7.94 -6.87 15.56
N GLY A 70 -8.28 -6.53 14.31
CA GLY A 70 -7.42 -5.89 13.31
C GLY A 70 -7.15 -4.40 13.49
N LYS A 71 -6.81 -3.96 14.71
CA LYS A 71 -6.15 -2.67 14.88
C LYS A 71 -4.63 -2.86 14.87
N GLY A 72 -3.99 -2.42 13.80
CA GLY A 72 -2.55 -2.43 13.64
C GLY A 72 -1.92 -1.05 13.86
N PRO A 73 -0.58 -0.95 13.92
CA PRO A 73 0.12 0.33 13.94
C PRO A 73 -0.26 1.27 12.78
N CYS A 74 -0.66 0.69 11.63
CA CYS A 74 -1.11 1.44 10.45
C CYS A 74 -2.37 2.27 10.71
N ASP A 75 -3.24 1.87 11.65
CA ASP A 75 -4.46 2.62 11.97
C ASP A 75 -4.16 3.95 12.65
N GLY A 76 -3.09 4.01 13.45
CA GLY A 76 -2.64 5.25 14.08
C GLY A 76 -2.22 6.27 13.02
N ILE A 77 -1.37 5.83 12.08
CA ILE A 77 -0.88 6.68 10.97
C ILE A 77 -2.07 7.15 10.12
N GLY A 78 -2.93 6.22 9.70
CA GLY A 78 -4.11 6.53 8.89
C GLY A 78 -5.09 7.46 9.63
N GLY A 79 -5.26 7.27 10.93
CA GLY A 79 -6.10 8.11 11.79
C GLY A 79 -5.60 9.55 11.87
N VAL A 80 -4.29 9.76 12.02
CA VAL A 80 -3.67 11.09 12.03
C VAL A 80 -3.88 11.79 10.69
N VAL A 81 -3.55 11.13 9.57
CA VAL A 81 -3.69 11.72 8.24
C VAL A 81 -5.15 12.08 7.93
N LYS A 82 -6.09 11.16 8.19
CA LYS A 82 -7.53 11.40 7.96
C LYS A 82 -8.08 12.52 8.84
N SER A 83 -7.68 12.56 10.11
CA SER A 83 -8.13 13.61 11.04
C SER A 83 -7.59 14.98 10.63
N SER A 84 -6.33 15.05 10.18
CA SER A 84 -5.73 16.28 9.65
C SER A 84 -6.42 16.75 8.36
N ALA A 85 -6.72 15.83 7.44
CA ALA A 85 -7.46 16.14 6.22
C ALA A 85 -8.86 16.69 6.54
N ASN A 86 -9.58 16.05 7.45
CA ASN A 86 -10.91 16.51 7.87
C ASN A 86 -10.85 17.91 8.50
N ARG A 87 -9.86 18.16 9.36
CA ARG A 87 -9.65 19.50 9.93
C ARG A 87 -9.32 20.54 8.86
N HIS A 88 -8.51 20.19 7.87
CA HIS A 88 -8.17 21.09 6.77
C HIS A 88 -9.42 21.51 5.98
N ILE A 89 -10.27 20.55 5.61
CA ILE A 89 -11.54 20.80 4.92
C ILE A 89 -12.41 21.77 5.72
N LEU A 90 -12.57 21.52 7.02
CA LEU A 90 -13.41 22.33 7.90
C LEU A 90 -12.88 23.76 8.10
N LEU A 91 -11.56 23.96 8.18
CA LEU A 91 -10.96 25.27 8.46
C LEU A 91 -10.73 26.13 7.21
N SER A 92 -10.43 25.50 6.07
CA SER A 92 -10.03 26.22 4.85
C SER A 92 -11.12 26.28 3.79
N ASN A 93 -12.29 25.69 4.04
CA ASN A 93 -13.38 25.56 3.08
C ASN A 93 -12.92 24.97 1.74
N THR A 94 -11.90 24.11 1.79
CA THR A 94 -11.38 23.36 0.64
C THR A 94 -12.09 22.02 0.54
N VAL A 95 -12.12 21.46 -0.67
CA VAL A 95 -12.72 20.15 -0.92
C VAL A 95 -11.63 19.16 -1.29
N ILE A 96 -11.57 18.04 -0.56
CA ILE A 96 -10.81 16.85 -0.96
C ILE A 96 -11.83 15.86 -1.50
N SER A 97 -11.96 15.81 -2.83
CA SER A 97 -13.06 15.10 -3.50
C SER A 97 -12.66 13.73 -4.04
N CYS A 98 -11.36 13.51 -4.24
CA CYS A 98 -10.82 12.29 -4.82
C CYS A 98 -9.53 11.81 -4.15
N ALA A 99 -9.07 10.61 -4.52
CA ALA A 99 -7.85 10.02 -3.98
C ALA A 99 -6.59 10.83 -4.33
N GLU A 100 -6.56 11.48 -5.49
CA GLU A 100 -5.45 12.35 -5.91
C GLU A 100 -5.38 13.62 -5.05
N ASP A 101 -6.53 14.27 -4.78
CA ASP A 101 -6.61 15.40 -3.86
C ASP A 101 -6.09 15.01 -2.47
N PHE A 102 -6.52 13.84 -1.98
CA PHE A 102 -6.11 13.35 -0.67
C PHE A 102 -4.62 13.03 -0.62
N PHE A 103 -4.06 12.48 -1.69
CA PHE A 103 -2.62 12.26 -1.84
C PHE A 103 -1.84 13.58 -1.79
N ASN A 104 -2.25 14.56 -2.60
CA ASN A 104 -1.60 15.87 -2.66
C ASN A 104 -1.66 16.60 -1.31
N PHE A 105 -2.81 16.56 -0.65
CA PHE A 105 -2.95 17.06 0.73
C PHE A 105 -1.97 16.37 1.68
N THR A 106 -1.93 15.02 1.67
CA THR A 106 -1.10 14.25 2.60
C THR A 106 0.39 14.52 2.37
N LYS A 107 0.81 14.61 1.11
CA LYS A 107 2.19 14.94 0.74
C LYS A 107 2.59 16.30 1.29
N LYS A 108 1.78 17.34 1.07
CA LYS A 108 2.02 18.68 1.60
C LYS A 108 2.04 18.70 3.13
N PHE A 109 1.08 18.03 3.77
CA PHE A 109 1.01 17.91 5.22
C PHE A 109 2.28 17.29 5.81
N ASN A 110 2.82 16.25 5.18
CA ASN A 110 4.07 15.60 5.61
C ASN A 110 5.31 16.47 5.36
N GLU A 111 5.36 17.19 4.24
CA GLU A 111 6.45 18.13 3.95
C GLU A 111 6.49 19.29 4.95
N ASP A 112 5.32 19.84 5.30
CA ASP A 112 5.22 20.92 6.28
C ASP A 112 5.60 20.42 7.68
N ALA A 113 5.18 19.20 8.06
CA ALA A 113 5.61 18.57 9.32
C ALA A 113 7.13 18.38 9.37
N ALA A 114 7.76 17.91 8.28
CA ALA A 114 9.21 17.74 8.21
C ALA A 114 9.96 19.07 8.40
N LYS A 115 9.49 20.15 7.75
CA LYS A 115 10.06 21.50 7.90
C LYS A 115 9.94 22.00 9.34
N SER A 116 8.77 21.85 9.96
CA SER A 116 8.56 22.27 11.35
C SER A 116 9.43 21.50 12.34
N SER A 117 9.71 20.22 12.06
CA SER A 117 10.55 19.36 12.89
C SER A 117 12.03 19.34 12.50
N GLN A 118 12.45 20.18 11.55
CA GLN A 118 13.83 20.22 11.03
C GLN A 118 14.36 18.86 10.56
N MET A 119 13.48 18.01 10.02
CA MET A 119 13.83 16.71 9.46
C MET A 119 14.18 16.83 7.98
N ASN A 120 15.23 16.13 7.54
CA ASN A 120 15.66 16.12 6.13
C ASN A 120 14.69 15.36 5.20
N GLU A 121 13.89 14.45 5.75
CA GLU A 121 12.94 13.63 5.02
C GLU A 121 11.57 13.61 5.73
N PRO A 122 10.46 13.46 4.99
CA PRO A 122 9.14 13.37 5.59
C PRO A 122 9.02 12.10 6.45
N PRO A 123 8.31 12.17 7.59
CA PRO A 123 8.17 11.03 8.50
C PRO A 123 7.34 9.88 7.91
N ILE A 124 6.53 10.16 6.88
CA ILE A 124 5.67 9.20 6.21
C ILE A 124 5.87 9.35 4.70
N ASN A 125 6.35 8.27 4.06
CA ASN A 125 6.40 8.16 2.61
C ASN A 125 5.01 7.86 2.07
N VAL A 126 4.54 8.66 1.11
CA VAL A 126 3.21 8.56 0.51
C VAL A 126 3.37 8.25 -0.96
N TYR A 127 2.60 7.28 -1.44
CA TYR A 127 2.58 6.87 -2.84
C TYR A 127 1.18 6.99 -3.42
N TYR A 128 1.09 7.32 -4.70
CA TYR A 128 -0.16 7.35 -5.46
C TYR A 128 -0.07 6.35 -6.61
N LEU A 129 -0.96 5.37 -6.62
CA LEU A 129 -1.09 4.42 -7.72
C LEU A 129 -2.19 4.88 -8.66
N LYS A 130 -1.83 5.23 -9.89
CA LYS A 130 -2.81 5.60 -10.91
C LYS A 130 -3.55 4.35 -11.37
N ARG A 131 -4.81 4.54 -11.74
CA ARG A 131 -5.66 3.44 -12.24
C ARG A 131 -5.04 2.74 -13.44
N ASN A 132 -4.52 3.50 -14.41
CA ASN A 132 -3.90 2.94 -15.61
C ASN A 132 -2.72 2.03 -15.27
N ASP A 133 -1.88 2.40 -14.29
CA ASP A 133 -0.73 1.59 -13.88
C ASP A 133 -1.16 0.24 -13.28
N ILE A 134 -2.33 0.21 -12.62
CA ILE A 134 -2.92 -1.01 -12.06
C ILE A 134 -3.57 -1.86 -13.16
N GLU A 135 -4.25 -1.22 -14.12
CA GLU A 135 -4.93 -1.90 -15.22
C GLU A 135 -3.94 -2.60 -16.16
N THR A 136 -2.80 -1.97 -16.48
CA THR A 136 -1.74 -2.64 -17.25
C THR A 136 -1.24 -3.92 -16.59
N VAL A 137 -1.02 -3.88 -15.26
CA VAL A 137 -0.64 -5.08 -14.49
C VAL A 137 -1.77 -6.12 -14.48
N THR A 138 -3.02 -5.66 -14.47
CA THR A 138 -4.19 -6.54 -14.47
C THR A 138 -4.26 -7.37 -15.75
N GLU A 139 -4.00 -6.76 -16.91
CA GLU A 139 -4.11 -7.40 -18.22
C GLU A 139 -3.00 -8.43 -18.47
N ASP A 140 -1.76 -8.09 -18.12
CA ASP A 140 -0.59 -8.95 -18.39
C ASP A 140 -0.42 -10.07 -17.36
N LEU A 141 -0.50 -9.74 -16.06
CA LEU A 141 -0.05 -10.63 -14.98
C LEU A 141 -1.16 -11.60 -14.52
N LEU A 142 -2.41 -11.17 -14.54
CA LEU A 142 -3.54 -11.97 -14.06
C LEU A 142 -3.98 -13.03 -15.08
N THR A 143 -3.90 -12.68 -16.36
CA THR A 143 -4.22 -13.60 -17.45
C THR A 143 -3.27 -14.81 -17.44
N GLU A 144 -1.98 -14.58 -17.22
CA GLU A 144 -1.00 -15.67 -17.15
C GLU A 144 -1.09 -16.51 -15.88
N ARG A 145 -1.37 -15.91 -14.72
CA ARG A 145 -1.34 -16.62 -13.43
C ARG A 145 -2.62 -17.36 -13.09
N TRP A 146 -3.77 -16.82 -13.49
CA TRP A 146 -5.06 -17.34 -13.04
C TRP A 146 -5.77 -18.16 -14.11
N TYR A 147 -5.45 -17.96 -15.38
CA TYR A 147 -6.16 -18.58 -16.49
C TYR A 147 -5.29 -19.50 -17.38
N LYS A 148 -3.96 -19.55 -17.21
CA LYS A 148 -3.18 -20.67 -17.76
C LYS A 148 -3.55 -21.94 -16.99
N LYS A 149 -4.45 -22.74 -17.57
CA LYS A 149 -4.56 -24.17 -17.23
C LYS A 149 -3.19 -24.79 -17.45
N LYS A 150 -2.62 -25.35 -16.38
CA LYS A 150 -1.54 -26.34 -16.51
C LYS A 150 -2.02 -27.50 -17.36
#